data_AF-D7E208-F1
#
_entry.id   AF-D7E208-F1
#
_cell.length_a   1.000
_cell.length_b   1.000
_cell.length_c   1.000
_cell.angle_alpha   90.00
_cell.angle_beta   90.00
_cell.angle_gamma   90.00
#
_symmetry.space_group_name_H-M   'P 1'
#
loop_
_entity.id
_entity.type
_entity.pdbx_description
1 polymer ?
#
loop_
_entity_poly.entity_id
_entity_poly.type
_entity_poly.pdbx_seq_one_letter_code
_entity_poly.pdbx_strand_id
1 'polypeptide(L)'
;MSLSLLISQKTEKFGDNFIESLKADFEKKSEILDHHPNPESLFELCGAKLVVTSNLVTISLSPKMGHLWEEIADISPYIIIPEFEFGVKIKGIDIVILIDEKIKFAQLKTLKGTLTGSQTNRSKKELGIHDFPLFIAAFNLGR
;
A
#
# COMPACT_ATOMS: atom_id res chain seq x y z
N MET A 1 2.82 21.80 -15.43
CA MET A 1 3.45 21.47 -14.13
C MET A 1 4.45 20.36 -14.40
N SER A 2 5.66 20.38 -13.82
CA SER A 2 6.63 19.29 -14.07
C SER A 2 6.19 18.00 -13.36
N LEU A 3 6.56 16.84 -13.92
CA LEU A 3 6.31 15.54 -13.29
C LEU A 3 6.89 15.49 -11.86
N SER A 4 8.10 16.02 -11.68
CA SER A 4 8.74 16.10 -10.37
C SER A 4 7.90 16.85 -9.35
N LEU A 5 7.28 17.98 -9.74
CA LEU A 5 6.46 18.78 -8.84
C LEU A 5 5.17 18.05 -8.46
N LEU A 6 4.52 17.35 -9.40
CA LEU A 6 3.33 16.56 -9.13
C LEU A 6 3.62 15.41 -8.15
N ILE A 7 4.74 14.70 -8.36
CA ILE A 7 5.19 13.65 -7.45
C ILE A 7 5.45 14.23 -6.05
N SER A 8 6.20 15.33 -5.96
CA SER A 8 6.48 16.01 -4.68
C SER A 8 5.18 16.37 -3.95
N GLN A 9 4.23 17.02 -4.62
CA GLN A 9 2.94 17.38 -4.02
C GLN A 9 2.16 16.19 -3.47
N LYS A 10 2.13 15.07 -4.21
CA LYS A 10 1.49 13.82 -3.76
C LYS A 10 2.19 13.25 -2.53
N THR A 11 3.52 13.21 -2.53
CA THR A 11 4.30 12.67 -1.41
C THR A 11 4.23 13.53 -0.14
N GLU A 12 4.26 14.86 -0.27
CA GLU A 12 4.10 15.79 0.85
C GLU A 12 2.71 15.67 1.48
N LYS A 13 1.66 15.71 0.64
CA LYS A 13 0.28 15.54 1.09
C LYS A 13 0.07 14.20 1.80
N PHE A 14 0.70 13.13 1.29
CA PHE A 14 0.68 11.83 1.94
C PHE A 14 1.30 11.89 3.34
N GLY A 15 2.48 12.52 3.46
CA GLY A 15 3.17 12.67 4.74
C GLY A 15 2.31 13.36 5.78
N ASP A 16 1.71 14.49 5.41
CA ASP A 16 0.82 15.26 6.29
C ASP A 16 -0.39 14.43 6.74
N ASN A 17 -1.08 13.80 5.79
CA ASN A 17 -2.25 12.95 6.07
C ASN A 17 -1.88 11.74 6.94
N PHE A 18 -0.71 11.14 6.71
CA PHE A 18 -0.26 10.00 7.48
C PHE A 18 0.01 10.40 8.93
N ILE A 19 0.71 11.51 9.16
CA ILE A 19 0.99 12.05 10.49
C ILE A 19 -0.31 12.36 11.24
N GLU A 20 -1.27 13.02 10.59
CA GLU A 20 -2.58 13.30 11.21
C GLU A 20 -3.33 12.01 11.57
N SER A 21 -3.31 11.00 10.68
CA SER A 21 -3.93 9.71 11.00
C SER A 21 -3.28 8.99 12.18
N LEU A 22 -1.95 9.11 12.34
CA LEU A 22 -1.23 8.51 13.47
C LEU A 22 -1.60 9.16 14.80
N LYS A 23 -1.81 10.49 14.83
CA LYS A 23 -2.24 11.19 16.05
C LYS A 23 -3.57 10.61 16.55
N ALA A 24 -4.55 10.48 15.65
CA ALA A 24 -5.85 9.89 15.96
C ALA A 24 -5.74 8.42 16.42
N ASP A 25 -4.90 7.62 15.75
CA ASP A 25 -4.68 6.22 16.11
C ASP A 25 -4.05 6.08 17.52
N PHE A 26 -3.11 6.98 17.88
CA PHE A 26 -2.47 6.98 19.19
C PHE A 26 -3.40 7.43 20.32
N GLU A 27 -4.18 8.48 20.11
CA GLU A 27 -5.19 8.93 21.08
C GLU A 27 -6.14 7.78 21.45
N LYS A 28 -6.68 7.10 20.43
CA LYS A 28 -7.58 5.96 20.62
C LYS A 28 -6.94 4.78 21.33
N LYS A 29 -5.65 4.50 21.10
CA LYS A 29 -4.95 3.35 21.67
C LYS A 29 -4.35 3.57 23.05
N SER A 30 -4.05 4.82 23.40
CA SER A 30 -3.66 5.19 24.77
C SER A 30 -4.68 4.67 25.78
N GLU A 31 -5.97 4.91 25.51
CA GLU A 31 -7.07 4.51 26.40
C GLU A 31 -7.18 2.99 26.58
N ILE A 32 -6.94 2.23 25.51
CA ILE A 32 -7.03 0.76 25.50
C ILE A 32 -5.83 0.13 26.24
N LEU A 33 -4.63 0.67 26.03
CA LEU A 33 -3.39 0.22 26.68
C LEU A 33 -3.31 0.60 28.16
N ASP A 34 -4.13 1.53 28.65
CA ASP A 34 -4.15 1.88 30.08
C ASP A 34 -5.12 1.00 30.88
N HIS A 35 -6.14 0.44 30.24
CA HIS A 35 -7.18 -0.37 30.91
C HIS A 35 -7.07 -1.88 30.63
N HIS A 36 -6.30 -2.29 29.62
CA HIS A 36 -5.96 -3.69 29.24
C HIS A 36 -7.06 -4.76 29.45
N PRO A 37 -8.34 -4.54 29.11
CA PRO A 37 -9.37 -5.54 29.41
C PRO A 37 -9.25 -6.79 28.53
N ASN A 38 -8.71 -6.68 27.30
CA ASN A 38 -8.55 -7.77 26.34
C ASN A 38 -7.31 -7.53 25.43
N PRO A 39 -6.12 -8.03 25.77
CA PRO A 39 -4.92 -7.85 24.94
C PRO A 39 -5.01 -8.67 23.64
N GLU A 40 -4.70 -8.04 22.50
CA GLU A 40 -4.70 -8.68 21.16
C GLU A 40 -3.34 -9.31 20.81
N SER A 41 -2.29 -9.02 21.58
CA SER A 41 -0.95 -9.56 21.37
C SER A 41 -0.19 -9.79 22.67
N LEU A 42 0.87 -10.61 22.60
CA LEU A 42 1.80 -10.83 23.73
C LEU A 42 2.46 -9.52 24.19
N PHE A 43 2.75 -8.60 23.26
CA PHE A 43 3.33 -7.31 23.59
C PHE A 43 2.36 -6.42 24.36
N GLU A 44 1.07 -6.46 24.01
CA GLU A 44 0.02 -5.78 24.77
C GLU A 44 -0.15 -6.40 26.16
N LEU A 45 -0.17 -7.74 26.26
CA LEU A 45 -0.26 -8.45 27.55
C LEU A 45 0.90 -8.10 28.49
N CYS A 46 2.12 -7.95 27.96
CA CYS A 46 3.30 -7.58 28.75
C CYS A 46 3.41 -6.07 29.01
N GLY A 47 2.44 -5.25 28.59
CA GLY A 47 2.49 -3.79 28.75
C GLY A 47 3.61 -3.11 27.94
N ALA A 48 4.12 -3.76 26.88
CA ALA A 48 5.22 -3.26 26.05
C ALA A 48 4.75 -2.18 25.06
N LYS A 49 4.24 -1.06 25.59
CA LYS A 49 3.55 -0.01 24.83
C LYS A 49 4.32 0.48 23.60
N LEU A 50 5.63 0.72 23.74
CA LEU A 50 6.47 1.23 22.63
C LEU A 50 6.57 0.24 21.45
N VAL A 51 6.64 -1.06 21.73
CA VAL A 51 6.72 -2.08 20.68
C VAL A 51 5.38 -2.19 19.97
N VAL A 52 4.28 -2.18 20.74
CA VAL A 52 2.92 -2.20 20.20
C VAL A 52 2.70 -1.00 19.28
N THR A 53 2.98 0.21 19.74
CA THR A 53 2.77 1.44 18.96
C THR A 53 3.66 1.48 17.70
N SER A 54 4.93 1.11 17.81
CA SER A 54 5.85 1.08 16.65
C SER A 54 5.43 0.06 15.58
N ASN A 55 4.96 -1.11 16.01
CA ASN A 55 4.48 -2.14 15.08
C ASN A 55 3.21 -1.68 14.35
N LEU A 56 2.30 -0.99 15.05
CA LEU A 56 1.09 -0.43 14.46
C LEU A 56 1.37 0.62 13.39
N VAL A 57 2.32 1.52 13.65
CA VAL A 57 2.78 2.50 12.64
C VAL A 57 3.26 1.77 11.39
N THR A 58 4.05 0.71 11.55
CA THR A 58 4.61 -0.03 10.42
C THR A 58 3.53 -0.77 9.63
N ILE A 59 2.60 -1.43 10.32
CA ILE A 59 1.48 -2.16 9.71
C ILE A 59 0.53 -1.21 8.98
N SER A 60 0.27 -0.01 9.53
CA SER A 60 -0.62 0.97 8.92
C SER A 60 0.02 1.71 7.75
N LEU A 61 1.35 1.89 7.79
CA LEU A 61 2.10 2.58 6.74
C LEU A 61 2.09 1.78 5.43
N SER A 62 2.36 0.48 5.47
CA SER A 62 2.58 -0.30 4.25
C SER A 62 1.39 -0.28 3.26
N PRO A 63 0.12 -0.48 3.68
CA PRO A 63 -1.02 -0.35 2.79
C PRO A 63 -1.20 1.08 2.25
N LYS A 64 -1.01 2.10 3.09
CA LYS A 64 -1.13 3.51 2.69
C LYS A 64 -0.07 3.90 1.67
N MET A 65 1.16 3.40 1.81
CA MET A 65 2.21 3.58 0.80
C MET A 65 1.85 2.92 -0.53
N GLY A 66 1.19 1.75 -0.52
CA GLY A 66 0.69 1.10 -1.74
C GLY A 66 -0.22 2.03 -2.54
N HIS A 67 -1.18 2.65 -1.87
CA HIS A 67 -2.10 3.63 -2.46
C HIS A 67 -1.38 4.90 -2.96
N LEU A 68 -0.35 5.37 -2.25
CA LEU A 68 0.49 6.47 -2.75
C LEU A 68 1.17 6.12 -4.07
N TRP A 69 1.68 4.90 -4.22
CA TRP A 69 2.34 4.47 -5.46
C TRP A 69 1.38 4.35 -6.62
N GLU A 70 0.14 3.92 -6.35
CA GLU A 70 -0.99 4.01 -7.26
C GLU A 70 -1.23 5.48 -7.68
N GLU A 71 -1.45 6.40 -6.72
CA GLU A 71 -1.66 7.82 -7.03
C GLU A 71 -0.53 8.48 -7.84
N ILE A 72 0.72 8.05 -7.64
CA ILE A 72 1.87 8.54 -8.41
C ILE A 72 1.87 7.94 -9.81
N ALA A 73 1.56 6.66 -9.96
CA ALA A 73 1.49 6.00 -11.26
C ALA A 73 0.38 6.62 -12.15
N ASP A 74 -0.74 7.00 -11.54
CA ASP A 74 -1.89 7.64 -12.17
C ASP A 74 -1.58 9.03 -12.79
N ILE A 75 -0.43 9.63 -12.48
CA ILE A 75 0.04 10.86 -13.16
C ILE A 75 0.33 10.59 -14.65
N SER A 76 0.68 9.34 -15.00
CA SER A 76 0.99 8.96 -16.38
C SER A 76 -0.29 8.85 -17.22
N PRO A 77 -0.35 9.45 -18.42
CA PRO A 77 -1.52 9.34 -19.30
C PRO A 77 -1.71 7.93 -19.90
N TYR A 78 -0.76 7.02 -19.66
CA TYR A 78 -0.80 5.63 -20.14
C TYR A 78 -1.19 4.64 -19.04
N ILE A 79 -1.55 5.14 -17.87
CA ILE A 79 -1.90 4.36 -16.70
C ILE A 79 -3.34 4.69 -16.31
N ILE A 80 -4.09 3.65 -15.95
CA ILE A 80 -5.41 3.76 -15.36
C ILE A 80 -5.43 2.93 -14.08
N ILE A 81 -6.01 3.50 -13.03
CA ILE A 81 -6.31 2.78 -11.79
C ILE A 81 -7.81 2.54 -11.75
N PRO A 82 -8.29 1.30 -11.97
CA PRO A 82 -9.72 1.01 -12.09
C PRO A 82 -10.55 1.47 -10.88
N GLU A 83 -9.97 1.41 -9.69
CA GLU A 83 -10.61 1.85 -8.45
C GLU A 83 -10.78 3.38 -8.41
N PHE A 84 -9.86 4.16 -8.98
CA PHE A 84 -9.94 5.62 -8.97
C PHE A 84 -10.85 6.13 -10.08
N GLU A 85 -10.70 5.58 -11.28
CA GLU A 85 -11.42 6.07 -12.46
C GLU A 85 -12.86 5.58 -12.54
N PHE A 86 -13.12 4.35 -12.07
CA PHE A 86 -14.44 3.71 -12.22
C PHE A 86 -15.07 3.32 -10.89
N GLY A 87 -14.37 3.47 -9.77
CA GLY A 87 -14.85 2.97 -8.47
C GLY A 87 -14.94 1.45 -8.40
N VAL A 88 -14.25 0.73 -9.30
CA VAL A 88 -14.33 -0.73 -9.41
C VAL A 88 -13.00 -1.36 -9.04
N LYS A 89 -13.01 -2.22 -8.02
CA LYS A 89 -11.85 -3.02 -7.63
C LYS A 89 -11.81 -4.32 -8.44
N ILE A 90 -10.81 -4.46 -9.30
CA ILE A 90 -10.55 -5.71 -10.01
C ILE A 90 -9.60 -6.55 -9.15
N LYS A 91 -10.02 -7.78 -8.81
CA LYS A 91 -9.24 -8.63 -7.90
C LYS A 91 -7.87 -8.96 -8.50
N GLY A 92 -6.82 -8.56 -7.80
CA GLY A 92 -5.42 -8.82 -8.20
C GLY A 92 -4.83 -7.81 -9.18
N ILE A 93 -5.62 -6.83 -9.62
CA ILE A 93 -5.17 -5.76 -10.52
C ILE A 93 -5.23 -4.44 -9.75
N ASP A 94 -4.05 -3.85 -9.56
CA ASP A 94 -3.92 -2.53 -8.95
C ASP A 94 -3.90 -1.47 -10.08
N ILE A 95 -3.28 -1.77 -11.22
CA ILE A 95 -3.04 -0.81 -12.30
C ILE A 95 -3.24 -1.46 -13.68
N VAL A 96 -3.79 -0.71 -14.63
CA VAL A 96 -3.85 -1.06 -16.06
C VAL A 96 -2.92 -0.13 -16.84
N ILE A 97 -2.09 -0.68 -17.72
CA ILE A 97 -1.04 0.08 -18.42
C ILE A 97 -1.15 -0.13 -19.92
N LEU A 98 -1.13 0.94 -20.70
CA LEU A 98 -1.00 0.92 -22.15
C LEU A 98 0.49 1.03 -22.53
N ILE A 99 1.07 -0.06 -23.05
CA ILE A 99 2.46 -0.10 -23.55
C ILE A 99 2.46 -0.83 -24.90
N ASP A 100 3.05 -0.22 -25.92
CA ASP A 100 3.17 -0.80 -27.28
C ASP A 100 1.82 -1.25 -27.85
N GLU A 101 0.80 -0.39 -27.73
CA GLU A 101 -0.59 -0.65 -28.15
C GLU A 101 -1.26 -1.86 -27.47
N LYS A 102 -0.66 -2.38 -26.39
CA LYS A 102 -1.20 -3.49 -25.61
C LYS A 102 -1.61 -3.03 -24.23
N ILE A 103 -2.79 -3.47 -23.83
CA ILE A 103 -3.30 -3.33 -22.47
C ILE A 103 -2.64 -4.41 -21.61
N LYS A 104 -1.98 -4.00 -20.53
CA LYS A 104 -1.35 -4.88 -19.56
C LYS A 104 -1.99 -4.69 -18.20
N PHE A 105 -2.30 -5.79 -17.53
CA PHE A 105 -2.90 -5.79 -16.21
C PHE A 105 -1.83 -6.04 -15.16
N ALA A 106 -1.64 -5.10 -14.24
CA ALA A 106 -0.53 -5.11 -13.32
C ALA A 106 -0.98 -5.18 -11.86
N GLN A 107 -0.25 -6.00 -11.09
CA GLN A 107 -0.24 -5.90 -9.64
C GLN A 107 1.00 -5.13 -9.20
N LEU A 108 0.82 -4.09 -8.40
CA LEU A 108 1.88 -3.24 -7.88
C LEU A 108 2.26 -3.65 -6.46
N LYS A 109 3.56 -3.67 -6.19
CA LYS A 109 4.11 -3.78 -4.85
C LYS A 109 5.12 -2.68 -4.60
N THR A 110 5.31 -2.33 -3.33
CA THR A 110 6.32 -1.35 -2.95
C THR A 110 7.73 -1.84 -3.29
N LEU A 111 8.08 -3.07 -2.91
CA LEU A 111 9.45 -3.59 -3.02
C LEU A 111 9.50 -4.94 -3.74
N LYS A 112 10.57 -5.17 -4.50
CA LYS A 112 10.91 -6.49 -5.02
C LYS A 112 11.07 -7.49 -3.85
N GLY A 113 10.52 -8.70 -3.99
CA GLY A 113 10.64 -9.77 -2.98
C GLY A 113 9.63 -9.70 -1.83
N THR A 114 8.64 -8.82 -1.89
CA THR A 114 7.59 -8.68 -0.85
C THR A 114 6.60 -9.84 -0.77
N LEU A 115 6.55 -10.74 -1.76
CA LEU A 115 5.66 -11.88 -1.72
C LEU A 115 6.21 -12.96 -0.78
N THR A 116 5.46 -13.25 0.28
CA THR A 116 5.61 -14.49 1.05
C THR A 116 5.00 -15.66 0.29
N GLY A 117 5.42 -16.90 0.58
CA GLY A 117 5.05 -18.08 -0.23
C GLY A 117 3.55 -18.29 -0.45
N SER A 118 2.70 -17.94 0.53
CA SER A 118 1.24 -18.02 0.38
C SER A 118 0.66 -16.96 -0.56
N GLN A 119 1.31 -15.80 -0.68
CA GLN A 119 0.90 -14.71 -1.55
C GLN A 119 1.31 -14.98 -3.00
N THR A 120 2.42 -15.68 -3.25
CA THR A 120 2.89 -15.98 -4.61
C THR A 120 1.88 -16.76 -5.44
N ASN A 121 1.35 -17.87 -4.90
CA ASN A 121 0.39 -18.70 -5.63
C ASN A 121 -0.92 -17.95 -5.90
N ARG A 122 -1.34 -17.13 -4.93
CA ARG A 122 -2.52 -16.27 -5.06
C ARG A 122 -2.33 -15.23 -6.15
N SER A 123 -1.24 -14.46 -6.12
CA SER A 123 -0.93 -13.46 -7.16
C SER A 123 -0.85 -14.09 -8.55
N LYS A 124 -0.20 -15.24 -8.70
CA LYS A 124 -0.17 -15.97 -9.99
C LYS A 124 -1.57 -16.35 -10.47
N LYS A 125 -2.43 -16.83 -9.59
CA LYS A 125 -3.81 -17.21 -9.93
C LYS A 125 -4.66 -16.00 -10.30
N GLU A 126 -4.55 -14.90 -9.54
CA GLU A 126 -5.34 -13.69 -9.75
C GLU A 126 -4.89 -12.94 -11.03
N LEU A 127 -3.59 -12.74 -11.25
CA LEU A 127 -3.07 -12.11 -12.45
C LEU A 127 -3.18 -12.99 -13.70
N GLY A 128 -2.97 -14.30 -13.55
CA GLY A 128 -2.85 -15.23 -14.68
C GLY A 128 -4.12 -15.44 -15.50
N ILE A 129 -5.26 -14.90 -15.09
CA ILE A 129 -6.50 -14.91 -15.87
C ILE A 129 -6.57 -13.77 -16.90
N HIS A 130 -5.67 -12.78 -16.81
CA HIS A 130 -5.65 -11.60 -17.66
C HIS A 130 -4.61 -11.73 -18.76
N ASP A 131 -4.87 -11.09 -19.90
CA ASP A 131 -3.89 -10.99 -20.99
C ASP A 131 -2.72 -10.07 -20.59
N PHE A 132 -1.49 -10.47 -20.92
CA PHE A 132 -0.26 -9.72 -20.60
C PHE A 132 -0.15 -9.30 -19.11
N PRO A 133 -0.20 -10.26 -18.16
CA PRO A 133 -0.14 -9.95 -16.75
C PRO A 133 1.25 -9.45 -16.37
N LEU A 134 1.29 -8.41 -15.53
CA LEU A 134 2.52 -7.86 -14.98
C LEU A 134 2.50 -7.92 -13.45
N PHE A 135 3.64 -8.30 -12.88
CA PHE A 135 3.89 -8.17 -11.46
C PHE A 135 5.03 -7.19 -11.28
N ILE A 136 4.74 -5.99 -10.79
CA ILE A 136 5.67 -4.86 -10.78
C ILE A 136 5.99 -4.40 -9.36
N ALA A 137 7.18 -3.84 -9.19
CA ALA A 137 7.61 -3.22 -7.94
C ALA A 137 7.96 -1.75 -8.18
N ALA A 138 7.48 -0.86 -7.30
CA ALA A 138 7.81 0.56 -7.33
C ALA A 138 9.31 0.79 -7.09
N PHE A 139 9.91 -0.01 -6.22
CA PHE A 139 11.33 0.07 -5.87
C PHE A 139 12.04 -1.26 -6.11
N ASN A 140 13.16 -1.16 -6.83
CA ASN A 140 14.16 -2.23 -6.93
C ASN A 140 15.25 -2.02 -5.87
N LEU A 141 14.83 -2.00 -4.60
CA LEU A 141 15.71 -1.80 -3.45
C LEU A 141 15.72 -3.09 -2.63
N GLY A 142 16.64 -3.99 -2.92
CA GLY A 142 16.70 -5.32 -2.31
C GLY A 142 17.43 -6.29 -3.24
N ARG A 143 18.01 -7.36 -2.67
CA ARG A 143 18.67 -8.41 -3.46
C ARG A 143 17.62 -9.31 -4.12
#